data_AF-A0A158QSB3-F1
#
_entry.id   AF-A0A158QSB3-F1
#
_cell.length_a   1.000
_cell.length_b   1.000
_cell.length_c   1.000
_cell.angle_alpha   90.00
_cell.angle_beta   90.00
_cell.angle_gamma   90.00
#
_symmetry.space_group_name_H-M   'P 1'
#
loop_
_entity.id
_entity.type
_entity.pdbx_description
1 polymer ?
#
loop_
_entity_poly.entity_id
_entity_poly.type
_entity_poly.pdbx_seq_one_letter_code
_entity_poly.pdbx_strand_id
1 'polypeptide(L)'
;MSYVSLLISSNATTMRCEKRFPLNTLLSKFKENLVLITGCDNASMKLELRDDNEKFVKELTDDSETLEELGVKNGFHVHVSDPNLETGLYDNILKQDVDEGFKLTDEEYASRKESLLAWKKKHKLGQFKEVDPAELKAAEEARLAKNAADKERIENMEVGKRCEVRVPNQPTKRGEIAFLGETKFKEGFWVGVKYDEPLGRNDGSVDGYRYFKCPPKYGAFVKPQFVEMGDFPEFGIDELDEI
;
A
#
# COMPACT_ATOMS: atom_id res chain seq x y z
N MET A 1 16.57 33.23 -17.14
CA MET A 1 17.84 32.56 -16.77
C MET A 1 17.93 31.29 -17.59
N SER A 2 19.05 31.06 -18.28
CA SER A 2 19.25 29.83 -19.05
C SER A 2 19.67 28.70 -18.10
N TYR A 3 19.18 27.49 -18.35
CA TYR A 3 19.42 26.32 -17.51
C TYR A 3 20.02 25.20 -18.35
N VAL A 4 20.83 24.37 -17.71
CA VAL A 4 21.39 23.14 -18.28
C VAL A 4 20.93 21.92 -17.48
N SER A 5 20.54 20.85 -18.18
CA SER A 5 20.26 19.53 -17.61
C SER A 5 21.51 18.67 -17.72
N LEU A 6 21.99 18.19 -16.59
CA LEU A 6 23.21 17.41 -16.47
C LEU A 6 22.93 16.09 -15.79
N LEU A 7 23.48 15.02 -16.35
CA LEU A 7 23.61 13.76 -15.64
C LEU A 7 24.76 13.88 -14.65
N ILE A 8 24.52 13.55 -13.38
CA ILE A 8 25.52 13.55 -12.32
C ILE A 8 25.76 12.11 -11.89
N SER A 9 27.03 11.73 -11.73
CA SER A 9 27.43 10.44 -11.17
C SER A 9 28.66 10.61 -10.28
N SER A 10 28.95 9.63 -9.43
CA SER A 10 30.15 9.62 -8.60
C SER A 10 30.89 8.28 -8.69
N ASN A 11 32.17 8.24 -8.31
CA ASN A 11 32.85 6.98 -8.03
C ASN A 11 32.33 6.31 -6.75
N ALA A 12 31.80 7.08 -5.79
CA ALA A 12 31.39 6.58 -4.49
C ALA A 12 30.06 5.77 -4.51
N THR A 13 29.24 5.93 -5.55
CA THR A 13 27.97 5.20 -5.74
C THR A 13 27.67 4.97 -7.22
N THR A 14 27.04 3.85 -7.54
CA THR A 14 26.52 3.52 -8.87
C THR A 14 25.27 4.34 -9.24
N MET A 15 24.68 5.06 -8.29
CA MET A 15 23.53 5.93 -8.55
C MET A 15 23.92 7.07 -9.49
N ARG A 16 23.03 7.33 -10.46
CA ARG A 16 23.12 8.47 -11.37
C ARG A 16 21.84 9.29 -11.23
N CYS A 17 21.97 10.61 -11.26
CA CYS A 17 20.80 11.49 -11.18
C CYS A 17 20.90 12.63 -12.19
N GLU A 18 19.80 12.92 -12.87
CA GLU A 18 19.70 14.09 -13.71
C GLU A 18 19.25 15.30 -12.87
N LYS A 19 19.98 16.41 -12.99
CA LYS A 19 19.70 17.65 -12.25
C LYS A 19 19.85 18.85 -13.17
N ARG A 20 19.04 19.86 -12.91
CA ARG A 20 19.04 21.12 -13.66
C ARG A 20 19.75 22.22 -12.88
N PHE A 21 20.66 22.92 -13.54
CA PHE A 21 21.44 24.00 -12.95
C PHE A 21 21.35 25.28 -13.79
N PRO A 22 21.33 26.48 -13.18
CA PRO A 22 21.49 27.72 -13.92
C PRO A 22 22.88 27.78 -14.58
N LEU A 23 22.96 28.20 -15.84
CA LEU A 23 24.23 28.30 -16.59
C LEU A 23 25.20 29.35 -16.00
N ASN A 24 24.68 30.38 -15.34
CA ASN A 24 25.46 31.40 -14.65
C ASN A 24 25.94 30.98 -13.25
N THR A 25 25.81 29.70 -12.88
CA THR A 25 26.33 29.18 -11.62
C THR A 25 27.85 29.08 -11.71
N LEU A 26 28.58 29.67 -10.75
CA LEU A 26 30.02 29.49 -10.63
C LEU A 26 30.36 28.04 -10.30
N LEU A 27 31.51 27.55 -10.79
CA LEU A 27 31.95 26.18 -10.51
C LEU A 27 32.12 25.91 -9.00
N SER A 28 32.62 26.89 -8.24
CA SER A 28 32.66 26.82 -6.76
C SER A 28 31.28 26.52 -6.15
N LYS A 29 30.24 27.23 -6.59
CA LYS A 29 28.86 27.00 -6.13
C LYS A 29 28.30 25.68 -6.64
N PHE A 30 28.68 25.27 -7.84
CA PHE A 30 28.30 23.99 -8.41
C PHE A 30 28.86 22.83 -7.59
N LYS A 31 30.14 22.88 -7.19
CA LYS A 31 30.76 21.87 -6.32
C LYS A 31 30.04 21.74 -4.97
N GLU A 32 29.68 22.85 -4.32
CA GLU A 32 28.87 22.82 -3.09
C GLU A 32 27.55 22.06 -3.26
N ASN A 33 26.87 22.25 -4.39
CA ASN A 33 25.63 21.53 -4.69
C ASN A 33 25.90 20.04 -4.94
N LEU A 34 27.04 19.70 -5.56
CA LEU A 34 27.43 18.31 -5.81
C LEU A 34 27.76 17.54 -4.53
N VAL A 35 28.24 18.20 -3.47
CA VAL A 35 28.42 17.56 -2.15
C VAL A 35 27.10 16.95 -1.67
N LEU A 36 26.00 17.70 -1.79
CA LEU A 36 24.67 17.24 -1.36
C LEU A 36 24.10 16.12 -2.24
N ILE A 37 24.61 15.97 -3.46
CA ILE A 37 24.14 14.97 -4.44
C ILE A 37 24.97 13.69 -4.35
N THR A 38 26.28 13.83 -4.21
CA THR A 38 27.25 12.73 -4.35
C THR A 38 27.90 12.30 -3.04
N GLY A 39 27.86 13.14 -2.00
CA GLY A 39 28.56 12.91 -0.74
C GLY A 39 30.08 13.16 -0.80
N CYS A 40 30.64 13.42 -1.99
CA CYS A 40 32.07 13.75 -2.16
C CYS A 40 32.38 15.12 -1.57
N ASP A 41 33.54 15.28 -0.94
CA ASP A 41 33.93 16.55 -0.31
C ASP A 41 34.38 17.59 -1.35
N ASN A 42 34.06 18.86 -1.13
CA ASN A 42 34.37 19.95 -2.07
C ASN A 42 35.88 20.11 -2.30
N ALA A 43 36.70 19.87 -1.26
CA ALA A 43 38.15 20.06 -1.37
C ALA A 43 38.86 18.93 -2.14
N SER A 44 38.31 17.71 -2.10
CA SER A 44 38.91 16.54 -2.77
C SER A 44 38.24 16.12 -4.07
N MET A 45 37.01 16.58 -4.35
CA MET A 45 36.29 16.19 -5.56
C MET A 45 36.97 16.71 -6.83
N LYS A 46 37.08 15.82 -7.82
CA LYS A 46 37.47 16.12 -9.19
C LYS A 46 36.27 15.96 -10.11
N LEU A 47 36.11 16.90 -11.04
CA LEU A 47 34.94 16.96 -11.91
C LEU A 47 35.36 16.72 -13.35
N GLU A 48 34.95 15.59 -13.91
CA GLU A 48 35.13 15.27 -15.31
C GLU A 48 33.85 15.57 -16.08
N LEU A 49 33.95 16.42 -17.08
CA LEU A 49 32.88 16.66 -18.04
C LEU A 49 32.99 15.64 -19.18
N ARG A 50 31.89 14.96 -19.44
CA ARG A 50 31.73 13.95 -20.49
C ARG A 50 30.58 14.34 -21.42
N ASP A 51 30.69 13.94 -22.68
CA ASP A 51 29.64 14.15 -23.67
C ASP A 51 28.51 13.12 -23.55
N ASP A 52 27.51 13.24 -24.42
CA ASP A 52 26.33 12.36 -24.47
C ASP A 52 26.69 10.87 -24.73
N ASN A 53 27.92 10.58 -25.18
CA ASN A 53 28.45 9.23 -25.40
C ASN A 53 29.39 8.78 -24.27
N GLU A 54 29.35 9.44 -23.11
CA GLU A 54 30.24 9.23 -21.96
C GLU A 54 31.74 9.45 -22.27
N LYS A 55 32.08 10.11 -23.38
CA LYS A 55 33.46 10.39 -23.72
C LYS A 55 33.96 11.60 -22.93
N PHE A 56 35.14 11.49 -22.33
CA PHE A 56 35.80 12.60 -21.65
C PHE A 56 35.98 13.79 -22.60
N VAL A 57 35.48 14.95 -22.17
CA VAL A 57 35.61 16.24 -22.86
C VAL A 57 36.71 17.05 -22.20
N LYS A 58 36.58 17.32 -20.90
CA LYS A 58 37.56 18.07 -20.11
C LYS A 58 37.35 17.92 -18.61
N GLU A 59 38.34 18.32 -17.82
CA GLU A 59 38.22 18.47 -16.37
C GLU A 59 37.76 19.91 -16.03
N LEU A 60 36.89 20.06 -15.03
CA LEU A 60 36.42 21.36 -14.55
C LEU A 60 37.25 21.75 -13.32
N THR A 61 38.15 22.72 -13.49
CA THR A 61 39.13 23.11 -12.45
C THR A 61 39.02 24.57 -12.00
N ASP A 62 38.50 25.48 -12.84
CA ASP A 62 38.45 26.91 -12.52
C ASP A 62 37.18 27.28 -11.74
N ASP A 63 37.33 27.51 -10.44
CA ASP A 63 36.23 27.81 -9.52
C ASP A 63 35.61 29.21 -9.71
N SER A 64 36.26 30.07 -10.49
CA SER A 64 35.83 31.44 -10.81
C SER A 64 35.02 31.54 -12.12
N GLU A 65 35.05 30.50 -12.95
CA GLU A 65 34.25 30.43 -14.18
C GLU A 65 32.84 29.90 -13.91
N THR A 66 31.88 30.37 -14.71
CA THR A 66 30.51 29.86 -14.74
C THR A 66 30.40 28.58 -15.57
N LEU A 67 29.32 27.81 -15.37
CA LEU A 67 29.05 26.62 -16.19
C LEU A 67 28.95 26.96 -17.69
N GLU A 68 28.48 28.16 -18.02
CA GLU A 68 28.43 28.68 -19.39
C GLU A 68 29.82 28.89 -20.00
N GLU A 69 30.73 29.56 -19.28
CA GLU A 69 32.12 29.78 -19.70
C GLU A 69 32.90 28.47 -19.78
N LEU A 70 32.59 27.54 -18.88
CA LEU A 70 33.08 26.17 -18.92
C LEU A 70 32.47 25.35 -20.07
N GLY A 71 31.61 25.90 -20.91
CA GLY A 71 31.12 25.24 -22.13
C GLY A 71 30.24 24.02 -21.86
N VAL A 72 29.60 23.97 -20.70
CA VAL A 72 28.70 22.88 -20.30
C VAL A 72 27.38 22.99 -21.09
N LYS A 73 26.91 21.88 -21.67
CA LYS A 73 25.72 21.82 -22.54
C LYS A 73 24.70 20.81 -22.06
N ASN A 74 23.46 20.95 -22.51
CA ASN A 74 22.41 19.96 -22.26
C ASN A 74 22.84 18.61 -22.82
N GLY A 75 22.61 17.55 -22.05
CA GLY A 75 23.01 16.17 -22.40
C GLY A 75 24.35 15.76 -21.81
N PHE A 76 25.18 16.73 -21.39
CA PHE A 76 26.49 16.42 -20.83
C PHE A 76 26.40 15.75 -19.47
N HIS A 77 27.41 14.95 -19.19
CA HIS A 77 27.55 14.14 -17.99
C HIS A 77 28.72 14.66 -17.14
N VAL A 78 28.46 14.94 -15.87
CA VAL A 78 29.50 15.29 -14.90
C VAL A 78 29.76 14.07 -14.02
N HIS A 79 30.97 13.53 -14.12
CA HIS A 79 31.45 12.47 -13.26
C HIS A 79 32.32 13.06 -12.14
N VAL A 80 31.89 12.86 -10.90
CA VAL A 80 32.58 13.32 -9.70
C VAL A 80 33.46 12.18 -9.18
N SER A 81 34.77 12.38 -9.10
CA SER A 81 35.68 11.42 -8.49
C SER A 81 36.32 12.01 -7.24
N ASP A 82 36.22 11.31 -6.12
CA ASP A 82 36.95 11.65 -4.89
C ASP A 82 38.04 10.60 -4.65
N PRO A 83 39.34 10.99 -4.66
CA PRO A 83 40.44 10.06 -4.42
C PRO A 83 40.49 9.51 -2.99
N ASN A 84 39.80 10.14 -2.03
CA ASN A 84 39.72 9.69 -0.64
C ASN A 84 38.60 8.68 -0.40
N LEU A 85 37.70 8.48 -1.37
CA LEU A 85 36.58 7.54 -1.26
C LEU A 85 36.85 6.29 -2.10
N GLU A 86 36.62 5.13 -1.49
CA GLU A 86 36.62 3.85 -2.20
C GLU A 86 35.46 3.80 -3.20
N THR A 87 35.73 3.27 -4.40
CA THR A 87 34.70 3.12 -5.44
C THR A 87 33.55 2.25 -4.93
N GLY A 88 32.32 2.76 -4.99
CA GLY A 88 31.13 2.07 -4.53
C GLY A 88 30.97 1.97 -3.00
N LEU A 89 31.72 2.75 -2.22
CA LEU A 89 31.63 2.78 -0.75
C LEU A 89 30.18 2.83 -0.25
N TYR A 90 29.35 3.73 -0.78
CA TYR A 90 27.97 3.88 -0.31
C TYR A 90 27.09 2.70 -0.70
N ASP A 91 27.32 2.11 -1.88
CA ASP A 91 26.58 0.93 -2.31
C ASP A 91 26.92 -0.30 -1.47
N ASN A 92 28.17 -0.40 -1.01
CA ASN A 92 28.62 -1.47 -0.13
C ASN A 92 27.99 -1.34 1.27
N ILE A 93 27.88 -0.13 1.80
CA ILE A 93 27.18 0.14 3.06
C ILE A 93 25.70 -0.23 2.94
N LEU A 94 25.05 0.12 1.83
CA LEU A 94 23.63 -0.21 1.61
C LEU A 94 23.39 -1.71 1.42
N LYS A 95 24.39 -2.47 0.97
CA LYS A 95 24.33 -3.92 0.79
C LYS A 95 24.75 -4.70 2.04
N GLN A 96 25.28 -4.05 3.08
CA GLN A 96 25.45 -4.73 4.36
C GLN A 96 24.05 -5.01 4.91
N ASP A 97 23.69 -6.29 4.96
CA ASP A 97 22.52 -6.74 5.69
C ASP A 97 22.63 -6.18 7.12
N VAL A 98 21.72 -5.27 7.47
CA VAL A 98 21.60 -4.74 8.83
C VAL A 98 20.92 -5.79 9.72
N ASP A 99 21.37 -7.04 9.63
CA ASP A 99 20.82 -8.18 10.37
C ASP A 99 21.09 -8.04 11.88
N GLU A 100 22.13 -7.27 12.22
CA GLU A 100 22.56 -6.90 13.58
C GLU A 100 22.09 -5.50 14.00
N GLY A 101 21.05 -4.95 13.36
CA GLY A 101 20.36 -3.80 13.92
C GLY A 101 19.90 -4.09 15.36
N PHE A 102 19.90 -3.08 16.23
CA PHE A 102 19.47 -3.24 17.63
C PHE A 102 18.05 -3.82 17.69
N LYS A 103 17.92 -5.06 18.18
CA LYS A 103 16.64 -5.73 18.44
C LYS A 103 16.36 -5.69 19.93
N LEU A 104 15.29 -5.01 20.30
CA LEU A 104 14.80 -5.01 21.67
C LEU A 104 13.91 -6.23 21.87
N THR A 105 14.20 -7.05 22.87
CA THR A 105 13.33 -8.17 23.21
C THR A 105 11.98 -7.67 23.74
N ASP A 106 10.93 -8.50 23.62
CA ASP A 106 9.59 -8.13 24.10
C ASP A 106 9.58 -7.85 25.61
N GLU A 107 10.42 -8.58 26.37
CA GLU A 107 10.57 -8.43 27.82
C GLU A 107 11.22 -7.09 28.17
N GLU A 108 12.31 -6.74 27.51
CA GLU A 108 12.97 -5.44 27.68
C GLU A 108 12.07 -4.30 27.24
N TYR A 109 11.33 -4.45 26.14
CA TYR A 109 10.34 -3.47 25.71
C TYR A 109 9.23 -3.28 26.73
N ALA A 110 8.74 -4.37 27.32
CA ALA A 110 7.67 -4.33 28.31
C ALA A 110 8.08 -3.72 29.65
N SER A 111 9.35 -3.83 30.03
CA SER A 111 9.90 -3.22 31.24
C SER A 111 10.12 -1.71 31.12
N ARG A 112 10.23 -1.16 29.89
CA ARG A 112 10.42 0.27 29.66
C ARG A 112 9.16 1.07 29.96
N LYS A 113 9.30 2.04 30.87
CA LYS A 113 8.22 2.94 31.32
C LYS A 113 7.75 3.95 30.26
N GLU A 114 8.63 4.30 29.33
CA GLU A 114 8.35 5.24 28.23
C GLU A 114 8.05 4.53 26.90
N SER A 115 7.73 3.24 26.95
CA SER A 115 7.32 2.48 25.76
C SER A 115 5.88 2.79 25.36
N LEU A 116 5.56 2.62 24.08
CA LEU A 116 4.18 2.67 23.59
C LEU A 116 3.30 1.62 24.30
N LEU A 117 3.85 0.46 24.67
CA LEU A 117 3.14 -0.55 25.47
C LEU A 117 2.76 -0.02 26.85
N ALA A 118 3.71 0.58 27.58
CA ALA A 118 3.45 1.17 28.89
C ALA A 118 2.40 2.30 28.81
N TRP A 119 2.49 3.14 27.78
CA TRP A 119 1.50 4.18 27.51
C TRP A 119 0.11 3.60 27.22
N LYS A 120 0.00 2.60 26.33
CA LYS A 120 -1.27 1.93 26.00
C LYS A 120 -1.91 1.26 27.22
N LYS A 121 -1.11 0.62 28.08
CA LYS A 121 -1.55 0.03 29.36
C LYS A 121 -2.08 1.11 30.30
N LYS A 122 -1.32 2.18 30.51
CA LYS A 122 -1.69 3.29 31.39
C LYS A 122 -2.98 3.99 30.95
N HIS A 123 -3.18 4.14 29.65
CA HIS A 123 -4.35 4.79 29.06
C HIS A 123 -5.50 3.83 28.73
N LYS A 124 -5.38 2.54 29.06
CA LYS A 124 -6.42 1.52 28.87
C LYS A 124 -6.96 1.48 27.43
N LEU A 125 -6.06 1.51 26.45
CA LEU A 125 -6.40 1.56 25.02
C LEU A 125 -6.42 0.18 24.38
N GLY A 126 -7.34 -0.01 23.43
CA GLY A 126 -7.48 -1.25 22.67
C GLY A 126 -7.72 -2.45 23.57
N GLN A 127 -6.81 -3.43 23.52
CA GLN A 127 -6.88 -4.66 24.33
C GLN A 127 -6.76 -4.44 25.85
N PHE A 128 -6.29 -3.27 26.29
CA PHE A 128 -6.17 -2.93 27.72
C PHE A 128 -7.38 -2.15 28.25
N LYS A 129 -8.42 -1.95 27.41
CA LYS A 129 -9.69 -1.41 27.88
C LYS A 129 -10.32 -2.43 28.81
N GLU A 130 -10.50 -2.06 30.07
CA GLU A 130 -11.34 -2.83 30.99
C GLU A 130 -12.79 -2.72 30.49
N VAL A 131 -13.30 -3.80 29.91
CA VAL A 131 -14.72 -3.92 29.56
C VAL A 131 -15.42 -4.38 30.82
N ASP A 132 -16.45 -3.65 31.25
CA ASP A 132 -17.27 -4.04 32.40
C ASP A 132 -17.85 -5.44 32.14
N PRO A 133 -17.77 -6.40 33.08
CA PRO A 133 -18.42 -7.70 32.95
C PRO A 133 -19.89 -7.62 32.53
N ALA A 134 -20.60 -6.55 32.88
CA ALA A 134 -21.97 -6.30 32.44
C ALA A 134 -22.05 -5.95 30.94
N GLU A 135 -21.14 -5.13 30.42
CA GLU A 135 -21.08 -4.80 28.98
C GLU A 135 -20.73 -6.03 28.15
N LEU A 136 -19.83 -6.89 28.63
CA LEU A 136 -19.47 -8.13 27.95
C LEU A 136 -20.67 -9.10 27.86
N LYS A 137 -21.39 -9.29 28.98
CA LYS A 137 -22.61 -10.10 29.01
C LYS A 137 -23.69 -9.54 28.10
N ALA A 138 -23.94 -8.24 28.15
CA ALA A 138 -24.92 -7.60 27.27
C ALA A 138 -24.57 -7.76 25.78
N ALA A 139 -23.29 -7.64 25.41
CA ALA A 139 -22.83 -7.85 24.04
C ALA A 139 -22.98 -9.32 23.59
N GLU A 140 -22.69 -10.27 24.49
CA GLU A 140 -22.87 -11.70 24.22
C GLU A 140 -24.35 -12.08 24.05
N GLU A 141 -25.21 -11.59 24.94
CA GLU A 141 -26.66 -11.75 24.86
C GLU A 141 -27.22 -11.14 23.57
N ALA A 142 -26.77 -9.94 23.20
CA ALA A 142 -27.17 -9.30 21.94
C ALA A 142 -26.71 -10.11 20.71
N ARG A 143 -25.50 -10.67 20.73
CA ARG A 143 -25.00 -11.56 19.66
C ARG A 143 -25.84 -12.83 19.57
N LEU A 144 -26.18 -13.43 20.72
CA LEU A 144 -27.00 -14.64 20.78
C LEU A 144 -28.42 -14.39 20.26
N ALA A 145 -29.04 -13.28 20.67
CA ALA A 145 -30.36 -12.86 20.20
C ALA A 145 -30.37 -12.62 18.69
N LYS A 146 -29.34 -11.95 18.14
CA LYS A 146 -29.20 -11.73 16.70
C LYS A 146 -29.02 -13.05 15.94
N ASN A 147 -28.18 -13.95 16.44
CA ASN A 147 -27.97 -15.27 15.82
C ASN A 147 -29.26 -16.11 15.86
N ALA A 148 -30.04 -16.06 16.93
CA ALA A 148 -31.34 -16.73 17.02
C ALA A 148 -32.35 -16.18 16.00
N ALA A 149 -32.44 -14.85 15.86
CA ALA A 149 -33.30 -14.23 14.85
C ALA A 149 -32.86 -14.55 13.41
N ASP A 150 -31.56 -14.55 13.15
CA ASP A 150 -31.02 -14.94 11.84
C ASP A 150 -31.28 -16.42 11.53
N LYS A 151 -31.25 -17.29 12.54
CA LYS A 151 -31.60 -18.71 12.41
C LYS A 151 -33.07 -18.90 12.03
N GLU A 152 -33.98 -18.25 12.75
CA GLU A 152 -35.42 -18.29 12.47
C GLU A 152 -35.74 -17.79 11.05
N ARG A 153 -35.05 -16.75 10.57
CA ARG A 153 -35.20 -16.28 9.18
C ARG A 153 -34.78 -17.33 8.17
N ILE A 154 -33.64 -17.98 8.39
CA ILE A 154 -33.16 -19.03 7.49
C ILE A 154 -34.10 -20.24 7.49
N GLU A 155 -34.68 -20.62 8.63
CA GLU A 155 -35.65 -21.72 8.72
C GLU A 155 -36.92 -21.48 7.88
N ASN A 156 -37.25 -20.20 7.63
CA ASN A 156 -38.36 -19.80 6.75
C ASN A 156 -37.95 -19.61 5.28
N MET A 157 -36.69 -19.85 4.92
CA MET A 157 -36.15 -19.73 3.57
C MET A 157 -35.88 -21.10 2.96
N GLU A 158 -35.95 -21.21 1.64
CA GLU A 158 -35.66 -22.43 0.91
C GLU A 158 -34.58 -22.19 -0.16
N VAL A 159 -33.62 -23.12 -0.26
CA VAL A 159 -32.63 -23.12 -1.34
C VAL A 159 -33.33 -23.36 -2.68
N GLY A 160 -32.95 -22.61 -3.70
CA GLY A 160 -33.54 -22.66 -5.04
C GLY A 160 -34.66 -21.66 -5.28
N LYS A 161 -35.09 -20.90 -4.26
CA LYS A 161 -36.11 -19.86 -4.41
C LYS A 161 -35.51 -18.55 -4.87
N ARG A 162 -36.34 -17.77 -5.57
CA ARG A 162 -36.03 -16.40 -5.97
C ARG A 162 -35.99 -15.49 -4.76
N CYS A 163 -35.04 -14.57 -4.76
CA CYS A 163 -34.87 -13.62 -3.70
C CYS A 163 -34.37 -12.27 -4.21
N GLU A 164 -34.63 -11.25 -3.42
CA GLU A 164 -34.10 -9.92 -3.58
C GLU A 164 -33.21 -9.56 -2.38
N VAL A 165 -32.07 -8.95 -2.66
CA VAL A 165 -31.05 -8.58 -1.67
C VAL A 165 -30.99 -7.06 -1.54
N ARG A 166 -31.29 -6.56 -0.34
CA ARG A 166 -31.31 -5.12 -0.01
C ARG A 166 -30.29 -4.81 1.08
N VAL A 167 -29.09 -4.39 0.68
CA VAL A 167 -28.03 -3.97 1.61
C VAL A 167 -27.98 -2.43 1.65
N PRO A 168 -27.89 -1.81 2.84
CA PRO A 168 -27.76 -0.35 2.94
C PRO A 168 -26.59 0.17 2.10
N ASN A 169 -26.82 1.28 1.38
CA ASN A 169 -25.84 1.93 0.48
C ASN A 169 -25.36 1.06 -0.69
N GLN A 170 -26.15 0.07 -1.12
CA GLN A 170 -25.90 -0.70 -2.33
C GLN A 170 -27.18 -0.79 -3.17
N PRO A 171 -27.05 -0.94 -4.51
CA PRO A 171 -28.20 -1.20 -5.36
C PRO A 171 -28.87 -2.52 -4.97
N THR A 172 -30.17 -2.59 -5.23
CA THR A 172 -30.97 -3.80 -5.01
C THR A 172 -30.57 -4.84 -6.04
N LYS A 173 -30.37 -6.08 -5.62
CA LYS A 173 -29.91 -7.17 -6.49
C LYS A 173 -30.87 -8.34 -6.40
N ARG A 174 -31.12 -9.01 -7.52
CA ARG A 174 -31.98 -10.20 -7.57
C ARG A 174 -31.17 -11.44 -7.90
N GLY A 175 -31.71 -12.58 -7.50
CA GLY A 175 -31.05 -13.84 -7.69
C GLY A 175 -31.79 -15.01 -7.05
N GLU A 176 -31.06 -16.09 -6.88
CA GLU A 176 -31.53 -17.35 -6.33
C GLU A 176 -30.76 -17.71 -5.06
N ILE A 177 -31.47 -18.17 -4.03
CA ILE A 177 -30.86 -18.67 -2.79
C ILE A 177 -30.12 -19.97 -3.11
N ALA A 178 -28.80 -19.98 -2.94
CA ALA A 178 -27.94 -21.12 -3.25
C ALA A 178 -27.35 -21.80 -2.01
N PHE A 179 -27.37 -21.13 -0.84
CA PHE A 179 -26.89 -21.67 0.42
C PHE A 179 -27.58 -21.02 1.63
N LEU A 180 -27.84 -21.81 2.67
CA LEU A 180 -28.45 -21.38 3.92
C LEU A 180 -27.74 -22.06 5.09
N GLY A 181 -27.05 -21.30 5.94
CA GLY A 181 -26.41 -21.89 7.13
C GLY A 181 -25.22 -21.12 7.67
N GLU A 182 -24.48 -21.77 8.57
CA GLU A 182 -23.24 -21.25 9.12
C GLU A 182 -22.07 -21.36 8.13
N THR A 183 -21.07 -20.51 8.30
CA THR A 183 -19.91 -20.47 7.40
C THR A 183 -18.60 -20.57 8.16
N LYS A 184 -17.56 -21.04 7.48
CA LYS A 184 -16.21 -21.15 8.05
C LYS A 184 -15.44 -19.83 8.08
N PHE A 185 -15.82 -18.87 7.23
CA PHE A 185 -15.12 -17.59 7.14
C PHE A 185 -15.56 -16.61 8.25
N LYS A 186 -16.84 -16.64 8.66
CA LYS A 186 -17.38 -15.78 9.73
C LYS A 186 -18.51 -16.48 10.49
N GLU A 187 -18.51 -16.27 11.81
CA GLU A 187 -19.56 -16.77 12.71
C GLU A 187 -20.97 -16.26 12.36
N GLY A 188 -21.96 -17.03 12.80
CA GLY A 188 -23.38 -16.79 12.61
C GLY A 188 -23.90 -17.30 11.27
N PHE A 189 -25.19 -17.09 11.06
CA PHE A 189 -25.91 -17.56 9.89
C PHE A 189 -25.72 -16.62 8.69
N TRP A 190 -25.67 -17.22 7.50
CA TRP A 190 -25.48 -16.54 6.23
C TRP A 190 -26.35 -17.17 5.14
N VAL A 191 -26.76 -16.32 4.20
CA VAL A 191 -27.43 -16.72 2.97
C VAL A 191 -26.45 -16.54 1.82
N GLY A 192 -26.16 -17.61 1.10
CA GLY A 192 -25.45 -17.55 -0.17
C GLY A 192 -26.44 -17.33 -1.29
N VAL A 193 -26.27 -16.25 -2.04
CA VAL A 193 -27.13 -15.89 -3.17
C VAL A 193 -26.32 -15.99 -4.45
N LYS A 194 -26.91 -16.60 -5.47
CA LYS A 194 -26.45 -16.57 -6.85
C LYS A 194 -27.25 -15.46 -7.55
N TYR A 195 -26.60 -14.32 -7.80
CA TYR A 195 -27.21 -13.21 -8.52
C TYR A 195 -27.43 -13.55 -9.99
N ASP A 196 -28.32 -12.80 -10.63
CA ASP A 196 -28.59 -12.91 -12.06
C ASP A 196 -27.55 -12.13 -12.88
N GLU A 197 -27.07 -11.01 -12.34
CA GLU A 197 -26.00 -10.19 -12.91
C GLU A 197 -24.64 -10.43 -12.20
N PRO A 198 -23.49 -10.07 -12.81
CA PRO A 198 -22.15 -10.20 -12.22
C PRO A 198 -21.85 -9.18 -11.10
N LEU A 199 -22.80 -9.00 -10.17
CA LEU A 199 -22.77 -8.05 -9.04
C LEU A 199 -22.37 -8.69 -7.70
N GLY A 200 -21.94 -9.95 -7.74
CA GLY A 200 -21.42 -10.74 -6.64
C GLY A 200 -19.92 -10.55 -6.40
N ARG A 201 -19.39 -11.31 -5.44
CA ARG A 201 -18.00 -11.23 -4.97
C ARG A 201 -17.22 -12.52 -5.16
N ASN A 202 -17.90 -13.65 -5.35
CA ASN A 202 -17.29 -14.98 -5.41
C ASN A 202 -17.98 -15.88 -6.46
N ASP A 203 -17.47 -17.11 -6.60
CA ASP A 203 -17.99 -18.18 -7.46
C ASP A 203 -18.77 -19.25 -6.66
N GLY A 204 -19.17 -18.92 -5.43
CA GLY A 204 -19.75 -19.84 -4.44
C GLY A 204 -18.71 -20.52 -3.53
N SER A 205 -17.43 -20.14 -3.63
CA SER A 205 -16.38 -20.50 -2.68
C SER A 205 -15.77 -19.30 -1.95
N VAL A 206 -15.37 -19.48 -0.69
CA VAL A 206 -14.69 -18.47 0.14
C VAL A 206 -13.60 -19.18 0.96
N ASP A 207 -12.39 -18.64 0.95
CA ASP A 207 -11.21 -19.18 1.65
C ASP A 207 -10.96 -20.68 1.39
N GLY A 208 -11.15 -21.11 0.14
CA GLY A 208 -10.93 -22.50 -0.28
C GLY A 208 -12.09 -23.47 0.06
N TYR A 209 -13.12 -23.02 0.77
CA TYR A 209 -14.32 -23.81 1.05
C TYR A 209 -15.43 -23.48 0.05
N ARG A 210 -15.95 -24.51 -0.62
CA ARG A 210 -17.07 -24.38 -1.56
C ARG A 210 -18.40 -24.64 -0.86
N TYR A 211 -19.32 -23.69 -0.99
CA TYR A 211 -20.68 -23.76 -0.44
C TYR A 211 -21.71 -24.01 -1.55
N PHE A 212 -21.55 -23.33 -2.68
CA PHE A 212 -22.39 -23.51 -3.87
C PHE A 212 -21.56 -23.30 -5.15
N LYS A 213 -22.18 -23.44 -6.32
CA LYS A 213 -21.53 -23.29 -7.63
C LYS A 213 -22.23 -22.21 -8.43
N CYS A 214 -21.48 -21.19 -8.86
CA CYS A 214 -21.94 -20.16 -9.78
C CYS A 214 -20.76 -19.61 -10.60
N PRO A 215 -21.01 -18.84 -11.68
CA PRO A 215 -19.93 -18.18 -12.40
C PRO A 215 -19.18 -17.16 -11.52
N PRO A 216 -17.92 -16.82 -11.86
CA PRO A 216 -17.17 -15.82 -11.12
C PRO A 216 -17.90 -14.48 -11.08
N LYS A 217 -17.97 -13.87 -9.88
CA LYS A 217 -18.69 -12.61 -9.60
C LYS A 217 -20.22 -12.72 -9.58
N TYR A 218 -20.80 -13.91 -9.54
CA TYR A 218 -22.26 -14.07 -9.39
C TYR A 218 -22.66 -14.47 -7.97
N GLY A 219 -21.74 -15.04 -7.18
CA GLY A 219 -22.01 -15.47 -5.82
C GLY A 219 -21.73 -14.38 -4.79
N ALA A 220 -22.59 -14.26 -3.77
CA ALA A 220 -22.31 -13.47 -2.58
C ALA A 220 -22.89 -14.11 -1.32
N PHE A 221 -22.29 -13.79 -0.17
CA PHE A 221 -22.83 -14.12 1.14
C PHE A 221 -23.36 -12.85 1.81
N VAL A 222 -24.60 -12.90 2.26
CA VAL A 222 -25.30 -11.79 2.92
C VAL A 222 -25.98 -12.27 4.19
N LYS A 223 -26.28 -11.34 5.11
CA LYS A 223 -27.00 -11.68 6.34
C LYS A 223 -28.48 -11.91 6.03
N PRO A 224 -29.16 -12.85 6.71
CA PRO A 224 -30.57 -13.18 6.44
C PRO A 224 -31.50 -11.97 6.48
N GLN A 225 -31.22 -10.99 7.36
CA GLN A 225 -31.98 -9.74 7.46
C GLN A 225 -32.02 -8.88 6.17
N PHE A 226 -31.14 -9.13 5.21
CA PHE A 226 -31.06 -8.38 3.95
C PHE A 226 -31.61 -9.16 2.75
N VAL A 227 -32.17 -10.34 2.97
CA VAL A 227 -32.70 -11.21 1.91
C VAL A 227 -34.20 -11.34 2.09
N GLU A 228 -34.93 -11.04 1.03
CA GLU A 228 -36.37 -11.25 0.95
C GLU A 228 -36.64 -12.35 -0.08
N MET A 229 -37.26 -13.45 0.37
CA MET A 229 -37.67 -14.56 -0.50
C MET A 229 -39.06 -14.27 -1.06
N GLY A 230 -39.25 -14.38 -2.38
CA GLY A 230 -40.51 -14.03 -3.01
C GLY A 230 -40.49 -14.23 -4.52
N ASP A 231 -41.54 -13.74 -5.20
CA ASP A 231 -41.61 -13.78 -6.66
C ASP A 231 -40.88 -12.56 -7.24
N PHE A 232 -39.56 -12.69 -7.36
CA PHE A 232 -38.67 -11.66 -7.89
C PHE A 232 -38.10 -12.11 -9.24
N PRO A 233 -38.76 -11.82 -10.39
CA PRO A 233 -38.22 -12.15 -11.69
C PRO A 233 -36.91 -11.39 -11.96
N GLU A 234 -36.10 -11.91 -12.89
CA GLU A 234 -34.90 -11.23 -13.39
C GLU A 234 -35.26 -9.82 -13.88
N PHE A 235 -34.36 -8.86 -13.70
CA PHE A 235 -34.58 -7.50 -14.20
C PHE A 235 -34.70 -7.52 -15.73
N GLY A 236 -35.67 -6.77 -16.25
CA GLY A 236 -35.80 -6.58 -17.69
C GLY A 236 -34.59 -5.82 -18.25
N ILE A 237 -34.33 -5.95 -19.56
CA ILE A 237 -33.21 -5.25 -20.22
C ILE A 237 -33.28 -3.74 -20.00
N ASP A 238 -34.49 -3.18 -19.92
CA ASP A 238 -34.73 -1.75 -19.68
C ASP A 238 -34.50 -1.32 -18.22
N GLU A 239 -34.47 -2.27 -17.26
CA GLU A 239 -34.27 -2.01 -15.83
C GLU A 239 -32.79 -2.12 -15.40
N LEU A 240 -31.92 -2.62 -16.29
CA LEU A 240 -30.49 -2.81 -16.03
C LEU A 240 -29.69 -1.50 -16.05
N ASP A 241 -30.18 -0.46 -16.71
CA ASP A 241 -29.50 0.84 -16.83
C ASP A 241 -29.56 1.68 -15.53
N GLU A 242 -30.36 1.27 -14.54
CA GLU A 242 -30.57 1.98 -13.26
C GLU A 242 -29.89 1.32 -12.03
N ILE A 243 -29.14 0.22 -12.22
CA ILE A 243 -28.54 -0.61 -11.15
C ILE A 243 -27.01 -0.49 -11.14
#